data_AF-A0A7X9EVC6-F1
#
_entry.id   AF-A0A7X9EVC6-F1
#
_cell.length_a   1.000
_cell.length_b   1.000
_cell.length_c   1.000
_cell.angle_alpha   90.00
_cell.angle_beta   90.00
_cell.angle_gamma   90.00
#
_symmetry.space_group_name_H-M   'P 1'
#
loop_
_entity.id
_entity.type
_entity.pdbx_description
1 polymer ?
#
loop_
_entity_poly.entity_id
_entity_poly.type
_entity_poly.pdbx_seq_one_letter_code
_entity_poly.pdbx_strand_id
1 'polypeptide(L)' 'MGWLWIILIGLAVYLIYLNNNSRTTGSGSSSLKETPLEIAQKRYARGEITKEQFEELKRDLQ' A
#
# COMPACT_ATOMS: atom_id res chain seq x y z
N MET A 1 2.78 -27.23 2.59
CA MET A 1 3.17 -25.95 1.96
C MET A 1 2.13 -24.82 2.09
N GLY A 2 0.93 -25.04 2.67
CA GLY A 2 -0.09 -23.99 2.81
C GLY A 2 0.06 -23.04 4.00
N TRP A 3 0.85 -23.40 5.01
CA TRP A 3 1.02 -22.61 6.24
C TRP A 3 1.79 -21.30 6.02
N LEU A 4 2.66 -21.22 5.01
CA LEU A 4 3.38 -20.00 4.64
C LEU A 4 2.43 -18.89 4.17
N TRP A 5 1.33 -19.24 3.50
CA TRP A 5 0.34 -18.26 3.05
C TRP A 5 -0.43 -17.66 4.23
N ILE A 6 -0.71 -18.45 5.27
CA ILE A 6 -1.38 -17.97 6.48
C ILE A 6 -0.51 -16.94 7.21
N ILE A 7 0.80 -17.22 7.32
CA ILE A 7 1.77 -16.29 7.92
C ILE A 7 1.90 -15.02 7.07
N LEU A 8 1.99 -15.16 5.74
CA LEU A 8 2.06 -14.01 4.83
C LEU A 8 0.81 -13.13 4.88
N ILE A 9 -0.38 -13.74 4.91
CA ILE A 9 -1.65 -13.02 5.00
C ILE A 9 -1.76 -12.33 6.37
N GLY A 10 -1.40 -13.02 7.45
CA GLY A 10 -1.39 -12.43 8.80
C GLY A 10 -0.42 -11.24 8.90
N LEU A 11 0.76 -11.35 8.31
CA LEU A 11 1.75 -10.27 8.26
C LEU A 11 1.27 -9.09 7.40
N ALA A 12 0.64 -9.35 6.25
CA ALA A 12 0.07 -8.32 5.40
C ALA A 12 -1.04 -7.53 6.13
N VAL A 13 -1.96 -8.23 6.79
CA VAL A 13 -3.03 -7.60 7.58
C VAL A 13 -2.44 -6.80 8.75
N TYR A 14 -1.43 -7.34 9.43
CA TYR A 14 -0.74 -6.66 10.53
C TYR A 14 -0.09 -5.34 10.07
N LEU A 15 0.60 -5.36 8.92
CA LEU A 15 1.20 -4.16 8.34
C LEU A 15 0.15 -3.14 7.89
N ILE A 16 -0.99 -3.57 7.35
CA ILE A 16 -2.11 -2.68 7.01
C ILE A 16 -2.67 -2.01 8.27
N TYR A 17 -2.85 -2.77 9.35
CA TYR A 17 -3.37 -2.23 10.61
C TYR A 17 -2.41 -1.20 11.23
N LEU A 18 -1.11 -1.50 11.20
CA LEU A 18 -0.06 -0.59 11.68
C LEU A 18 -0.01 0.70 10.86
N ASN A 19 -0.18 0.61 9.53
CA ASN A 19 -0.14 1.75 8.62
C ASN A 19 -1.45 2.56 8.55
N ASN A 20 -2.56 2.00 9.06
CA ASN A 20 -3.81 2.72 9.26
C ASN A 20 -3.81 3.50 10.57
N ASN A 21 -3.14 3.00 11.61
CA ASN A 21 -3.08 3.67 12.92
C ASN A 21 -2.13 4.87 12.95
N SER A 22 -1.27 5.04 11.93
CA SER A 22 -0.38 6.18 11.75
C SER A 22 -0.98 7.35 10.94
N ARG A 23 -2.27 7.28 10.58
CA ARG A 23 -2.93 8.33 9.76
C ARG A 23 -3.69 9.39 10.54
N THR A 24 -3.72 9.34 11.88
CA THR A 24 -4.51 10.29 12.68
C THR A 24 -3.70 11.30 13.51
N THR A 25 -2.38 11.37 13.34
CA THR A 25 -1.59 12.47 13.92
C THR A 25 -0.73 13.09 12.83
N GLY A 26 -1.30 14.10 12.16
CA GLY A 26 -0.54 14.96 11.28
C GLY A 26 0.57 15.67 12.05
N SER A 27 1.79 15.57 11.55
CA SER A 27 2.80 16.63 11.67
C SER A 27 3.92 16.39 10.67
N GLY A 28 4.05 17.34 9.74
CA GLY A 28 5.34 17.67 9.12
C GLY A 28 5.50 17.29 7.66
N SER A 29 5.12 18.21 6.77
CA SER A 29 5.79 18.43 5.47
C SER A 29 5.83 17.22 4.53
N SER A 30 4.90 17.05 3.60
CA SER A 30 5.10 17.68 2.29
C SER A 30 3.82 17.63 1.45
N SER A 31 3.20 18.79 1.31
CA SER A 31 2.31 19.12 0.20
C SER A 31 3.11 19.29 -1.12
N LEU A 32 3.97 18.33 -1.45
CA LEU A 32 4.80 18.35 -2.66
C LEU A 32 4.53 17.08 -3.44
N LYS A 33 3.55 17.16 -4.36
CA LYS A 33 3.31 16.21 -5.45
C LYS A 33 3.38 14.73 -5.00
N GLU A 34 2.28 14.19 -4.45
CA GLU A 34 2.12 12.73 -4.40
C GLU A 34 2.46 12.17 -5.78
N THR A 35 3.55 11.39 -5.87
CA THR A 35 3.95 10.82 -7.14
C THR A 35 2.86 9.87 -7.61
N PRO A 36 2.62 9.70 -8.92
CA PRO A 36 1.61 8.77 -9.40
C PRO A 36 1.78 7.35 -8.83
N LEU A 37 3.02 6.99 -8.48
CA LEU A 37 3.37 5.72 -7.82
C LEU A 37 2.85 5.64 -6.37
N GLU A 38 2.97 6.72 -5.59
CA GLU A 38 2.41 6.80 -4.23
C GLU A 38 0.88 6.74 -4.24
N ILE A 39 0.24 7.37 -5.24
CA ILE A 39 -1.21 7.28 -5.44
C ILE A 39 -1.61 5.84 -5.75
N ALA A 40 -0.91 5.17 -6.65
CA ALA A 40 -1.14 3.76 -6.99
C ALA A 40 -0.99 2.84 -5.76
N GLN A 41 0.07 3.04 -4.98
CA GLN A 41 0.35 2.25 -3.77
C GLN A 41 -0.73 2.43 -2.71
N LYS A 42 -1.22 3.67 -2.53
CA LYS A 42 -2.30 3.99 -1.59
C LYS A 42 -3.61 3.31 -1.99
N ARG A 43 -3.94 3.24 -3.29
CA ARG A 43 -5.14 2.56 -3.82
C ARG A 43 -5.02 1.04 -3.72
N TYR A 44 -3.84 0.48 -3.99
CA TYR A 44 -3.58 -0.95 -3.80
C TYR A 44 -3.71 -1.35 -2.33
N ALA A 45 -3.17 -0.55 -1.41
CA ALA A 45 -3.30 -0.76 0.03
C ALA A 45 -4.75 -0.63 0.54
N ARG A 46 -5.58 0.17 -0.15
CA ARG A 46 -7.03 0.26 0.11
C ARG A 46 -7.82 -0.91 -0.50
N GLY A 47 -7.20 -1.72 -1.36
CA GLY A 47 -7.87 -2.78 -2.10
C GLY A 47 -8.73 -2.28 -3.28
N GLU A 48 -8.56 -1.01 -3.68
CA GLU A 48 -9.32 -0.41 -4.79
C GLU A 48 -8.80 -0.87 -6.16
N ILE A 49 -7.55 -1.36 -6.22
CA ILE A 49 -6.92 -1.93 -7.41
C ILE A 49 -6.29 -3.28 -7.08
N THR A 50 -6.28 -4.17 -8.05
CA THR A 50 -5.65 -5.49 -7.91
C THR A 50 -4.14 -5.39 -8.05
N LYS A 51 -3.42 -6.45 -7.67
CA LYS A 51 -1.97 -6.52 -7.79
C LYS A 51 -1.51 -6.35 -9.23
N GLU A 52 -2.26 -6.90 -10.20
CA GLU A 52 -1.94 -6.74 -11.62
C GLU A 52 -1.99 -5.26 -12.03
N GLN A 53 -3.03 -4.53 -11.63
CA GLN A 53 -3.19 -3.10 -11.94
C GLN A 53 -2.12 -2.21 -11.27
N PHE A 54 -1.70 -2.56 -10.05
CA PHE A 54 -0.60 -1.87 -9.38
C PHE A 54 0.74 -2.08 -10.09
N GLU A 55 1.03 -3.31 -10.52
CA GLU A 55 2.25 -3.64 -11.24
C GLU A 55 2.29 -2.96 -12.63
N GLU A 56 1.15 -2.86 -13.31
CA GLU A 56 1.04 -2.12 -14.58
C GLU A 56 1.34 -0.63 -14.40
N LEU A 57 0.69 0.05 -13.44
CA LEU A 57 0.99 1.45 -13.14
C LEU A 57 2.45 1.65 -12.74
N LYS A 58 3.00 0.75 -11.93
CA LYS A 58 4.40 0.85 -11.50
C LYS A 58 5.37 0.76 -12.68
N ARG A 59 5.08 -0.06 -13.68
CA ARG A 59 5.89 -0.21 -14.89
C ARG A 59 5.77 0.98 -15.84
N ASP A 60 4.60 1.60 -15.90
CA ASP A 60 4.32 2.75 -16.77
C ASP A 60 4.93 4.06 -16.23
N LEU A 61 5.17 4.11 -14.93
CA LEU A 61 5.74 5.24 -14.21
C LEU A 61 7.26 5.17 -14.04
N GLN A 62 7.90 4.14 -14.57
CA GLN A 62 9.33 3.87 -14.43
C GLN A 62 10.14 4.31 -15.66
#